data_AF-A0AAW5ARY7-F1
#
_entry.id   AF-A0AAW5ARY7-F1
#
_cell.length_a   1.000
_cell.length_b   1.000
_cell.length_c   1.000
_cell.angle_alpha   90.00
_cell.angle_beta   90.00
_cell.angle_gamma   90.00
#
_symmetry.space_group_name_H-M   'P 1'
#
loop_
_entity.id
_entity.type
_entity.pdbx_description
1 polymer ?
#
loop_
_entity_poly.entity_id
_entity_poly.type
_entity_poly.pdbx_seq_one_letter_code
_entity_poly.pdbx_strand_id
1 'polypeptide(L)'
;MVRQLLEQKTDVVMVDTGDSYEGICGYYKGTYISYSKEKPISMNPFKVTKEEYDLNFGEKKNFLKSLIFLIFKGNDFPSKIEDMLINQTIVEYYEAYFQPFTKFTEKEREGLRQKLLVASKMEEDYDKFSHSMEDIDAQIREAERDKQAESRALMLPAEARRLKLLRQCRSLYALAQDEAASKGEKERALQIIENYKKELYNNSMLIKIDKQIDHIEEQKRRLKVRELSFNSYYEFALERIPQIVAQEKIQFNIRDFAAILKQFYRGGELEMTLNSDLDVNLFDEQFIVFEIDKIKDDPVLFPIVVLIIMDVFLQKMRIKKGRKALIIEEAWKAIASPTMAEYIKYLYKTVRKFHGIAGVVTQELNDVIDSPIVKEAIINNSDVKILLDQTKFKDRYEDIAAILGLTPIQRQQIFTINALNNREGRSYFKEVWICRGQYSDVYGVEEAPECYWAYTTERTEKEALKLYLAHYGTMQEAITHIEADRKRDGGHKYLEFARKVNQHQKVMSLWSS
;
A
#
# COMPACT_ATOMS: atom_id res chain seq x y z
N MET A 1 -13.90 -26.31 -0.41
CA MET A 1 -12.64 -25.74 -0.98
C MET A 1 -11.67 -25.30 0.12
N VAL A 2 -12.03 -24.33 0.98
CA VAL A 2 -11.14 -23.76 2.02
C VAL A 2 -10.52 -24.84 2.91
N ARG A 3 -11.33 -25.73 3.48
CA ARG A 3 -10.88 -26.90 4.25
C ARG A 3 -9.75 -27.68 3.55
N GLN A 4 -9.94 -28.03 2.28
CA GLN A 4 -8.96 -28.80 1.52
C GLN A 4 -7.64 -28.03 1.34
N LEU A 5 -7.70 -26.70 1.18
CA LEU A 5 -6.50 -25.86 1.12
C LEU A 5 -5.74 -25.88 2.45
N LEU A 6 -6.46 -25.77 3.57
CA LEU A 6 -5.88 -25.82 4.92
C LEU A 6 -5.24 -27.19 5.22
N GLU A 7 -5.91 -28.29 4.88
CA GLU A 7 -5.36 -29.66 5.00
C GLU A 7 -4.09 -29.84 4.14
N GLN A 8 -4.00 -29.13 3.02
CA GLN A 8 -2.82 -29.10 2.15
C GLN A 8 -1.73 -28.13 2.62
N LYS A 9 -1.82 -27.60 3.85
CA LYS A 9 -0.89 -26.63 4.43
C LYS A 9 -0.75 -25.34 3.59
N THR A 10 -1.84 -24.91 2.97
CA THR A 10 -1.91 -23.64 2.25
C THR A 10 -2.13 -22.50 3.24
N ASP A 11 -1.40 -21.40 3.10
CA ASP A 11 -1.71 -20.13 3.77
C ASP A 11 -2.93 -19.50 3.09
N VAL A 12 -4.04 -19.36 3.81
CA VAL A 12 -5.30 -18.83 3.29
C VAL A 12 -5.58 -17.47 3.92
N VAL A 13 -5.70 -16.45 3.08
CA VAL A 13 -6.26 -15.15 3.43
C VAL A 13 -7.63 -15.06 2.80
N MET A 14 -8.64 -14.82 3.62
CA MET A 14 -10.03 -14.79 3.20
C MET A 14 -10.66 -13.44 3.54
N VAL A 15 -11.47 -12.93 2.61
CA VAL A 15 -12.34 -11.79 2.81
C VAL A 15 -13.77 -12.29 2.79
N ASP A 16 -14.45 -12.14 3.92
CA ASP A 16 -15.79 -12.65 4.20
C ASP A 16 -16.78 -11.48 4.34
N THR A 17 -18.04 -11.75 3.98
CA THR A 17 -19.17 -10.86 4.28
C THR A 17 -20.29 -11.72 4.88
N GLY A 18 -20.72 -11.39 6.10
CA GLY A 18 -21.85 -12.07 6.76
C GLY A 18 -21.49 -13.18 7.75
N ASP A 19 -20.32 -13.10 8.38
CA ASP A 19 -19.87 -13.99 9.48
C ASP A 19 -19.87 -15.49 9.15
N SER A 20 -19.81 -15.86 7.87
CA SER A 20 -19.97 -17.25 7.43
C SER A 20 -18.81 -18.15 7.85
N TYR A 21 -17.62 -17.57 8.02
CA TYR A 21 -16.38 -18.33 8.27
C TYR A 21 -15.92 -18.32 9.73
N GLU A 22 -16.68 -17.75 10.66
CA GLU A 22 -16.35 -17.73 12.10
C GLU A 22 -16.12 -19.16 12.63
N GLY A 23 -17.01 -20.10 12.31
CA GLY A 23 -16.98 -21.48 12.79
C GLY A 23 -15.75 -22.26 12.29
N ILE A 24 -15.51 -22.24 10.98
CA ILE A 24 -14.34 -22.91 10.37
C ILE A 24 -13.02 -22.27 10.81
N CYS A 25 -12.99 -20.94 10.99
CA CYS A 25 -11.82 -20.24 11.50
C CYS A 25 -11.48 -20.71 12.92
N GLY A 26 -12.48 -20.77 13.81
CA GLY A 26 -12.30 -21.30 15.16
C GLY A 26 -11.85 -22.77 15.18
N TYR A 27 -12.40 -23.62 14.31
CA TYR A 27 -12.01 -25.03 14.22
C TYR A 27 -10.54 -25.22 13.81
N TYR A 28 -10.07 -24.49 12.80
CA TYR A 28 -8.68 -24.55 12.35
C TYR A 28 -7.72 -23.66 13.16
N LYS A 29 -8.19 -23.05 14.27
CA LYS A 29 -7.42 -22.10 15.09
C LYS A 29 -6.83 -20.95 14.27
N GLY A 30 -7.57 -20.50 13.26
CA GLY A 30 -7.21 -19.33 12.46
C GLY A 30 -7.50 -18.02 13.18
N THR A 31 -7.09 -16.92 12.57
CA THR A 31 -7.33 -15.56 13.06
C THR A 31 -8.54 -14.96 12.35
N TYR A 32 -9.61 -14.73 13.11
CA TYR A 32 -10.82 -14.06 12.64
C TYR A 32 -10.80 -12.59 13.04
N ILE A 33 -10.87 -11.70 12.05
CA ILE A 33 -10.75 -10.25 12.22
C ILE A 33 -12.07 -9.63 11.80
N SER A 34 -12.79 -9.02 12.74
CA SER A 34 -14.00 -8.25 12.46
C SER A 34 -13.83 -6.84 12.98
N TYR A 35 -14.36 -5.87 12.23
CA TYR A 35 -14.33 -4.48 12.65
C TYR A 35 -15.24 -4.24 13.87
N SER A 36 -14.74 -3.45 14.82
CA SER A 36 -15.54 -2.82 15.87
C SER A 36 -14.93 -1.46 16.21
N LYS A 37 -15.70 -0.55 16.82
CA LYS A 37 -15.16 0.76 17.24
C LYS A 37 -14.07 0.61 18.30
N GLU A 38 -14.21 -0.39 19.17
CA GLU A 38 -13.29 -0.69 20.26
C GLU A 38 -12.05 -1.47 19.79
N LYS A 39 -12.18 -2.24 18.70
CA LYS A 39 -11.09 -2.96 18.03
C LYS A 39 -11.18 -2.72 16.53
N PRO A 40 -10.68 -1.59 16.03
CA PRO A 40 -10.62 -1.35 14.59
C PRO A 40 -9.69 -2.37 13.94
N ILE A 41 -9.91 -2.63 12.64
CA ILE A 41 -8.93 -3.39 11.85
C ILE A 41 -7.70 -2.49 11.70
N SER A 42 -6.66 -2.82 12.46
CA SER A 42 -5.48 -1.99 12.65
C SER A 42 -4.23 -2.73 12.18
N MET A 43 -3.41 -2.11 11.35
CA MET A 43 -2.18 -2.67 10.80
C MET A 43 -1.15 -1.55 10.57
N ASN A 44 0.12 -1.85 10.36
CA ASN A 44 1.17 -0.87 10.07
C ASN A 44 1.78 -1.15 8.67
N PRO A 45 1.14 -0.64 7.61
CA PRO A 45 1.61 -0.88 6.25
C PRO A 45 3.00 -0.28 5.99
N PHE A 46 3.48 0.66 6.81
CA PHE A 46 4.79 1.29 6.65
C PHE A 46 5.92 0.48 7.28
N LYS A 47 5.61 -0.56 8.05
CA LYS A 47 6.61 -1.47 8.59
C LYS A 47 7.16 -2.32 7.45
N VAL A 48 8.46 -2.21 7.21
CA VAL A 48 9.18 -2.95 6.17
C VAL A 48 10.44 -3.52 6.80
N THR A 49 10.65 -4.82 6.61
CA THR A 49 11.87 -5.49 7.05
C THR A 49 13.03 -5.22 6.09
N LYS A 50 14.27 -5.46 6.54
CA LYS A 50 15.44 -5.27 5.67
C LYS A 50 15.41 -6.18 4.44
N GLU A 51 14.94 -7.42 4.60
CA GLU A 51 14.79 -8.39 3.51
C GLU A 51 13.76 -7.94 2.48
N GLU A 52 12.62 -7.39 2.93
CA GLU A 52 11.61 -6.81 2.04
C GLU A 52 12.12 -5.60 1.29
N TYR A 53 12.88 -4.72 1.96
CA TYR A 53 13.47 -3.55 1.34
C TYR A 53 14.47 -3.93 0.24
N ASP A 54 15.32 -4.93 0.49
CA ASP A 54 16.35 -5.32 -0.48
C ASP A 54 15.78 -6.13 -1.66
N LEU A 55 14.70 -6.90 -1.46
CA LEU A 55 14.17 -7.83 -2.47
C LEU A 55 12.90 -7.35 -3.19
N ASN A 56 11.99 -6.65 -2.50
CA ASN A 56 10.62 -6.41 -2.97
C ASN A 56 10.12 -4.97 -2.78
N PHE A 57 11.01 -4.00 -2.51
CA PHE A 57 10.60 -2.63 -2.20
C PHE A 57 9.78 -1.95 -3.29
N GLY A 58 9.99 -2.29 -4.57
CA GLY A 58 9.20 -1.72 -5.68
C GLY A 58 7.69 -1.96 -5.54
N GLU A 59 7.28 -3.16 -5.11
CA GLU A 59 5.87 -3.51 -4.91
C GLU A 59 5.30 -2.82 -3.68
N LYS A 60 6.05 -2.86 -2.56
CA LYS A 60 5.66 -2.20 -1.31
C LYS A 60 5.52 -0.69 -1.49
N LYS A 61 6.43 -0.07 -2.24
CA LYS A 61 6.39 1.36 -2.59
C LYS A 61 5.14 1.70 -3.37
N ASN A 62 4.79 0.91 -4.39
CA ASN A 62 3.58 1.13 -5.16
C ASN A 62 2.35 1.03 -4.25
N PHE A 63 2.29 -0.01 -3.42
CA PHE A 63 1.21 -0.20 -2.44
C PHE A 63 1.03 1.01 -1.53
N LEU A 64 2.11 1.48 -0.90
CA LEU A 64 2.09 2.67 -0.03
C LEU A 64 1.66 3.92 -0.78
N LYS A 65 2.13 4.10 -2.02
CA LYS A 65 1.73 5.20 -2.88
C LYS A 65 0.22 5.18 -3.14
N SER A 66 -0.35 4.01 -3.44
CA SER A 66 -1.78 3.85 -3.64
C SER A 66 -2.58 4.09 -2.36
N LEU A 67 -2.08 3.64 -1.21
CA LEU A 67 -2.69 3.93 0.09
C LEU A 67 -2.72 5.44 0.38
N ILE A 68 -1.61 6.14 0.16
CA ILE A 68 -1.52 7.57 0.40
C ILE A 68 -2.44 8.34 -0.54
N PHE A 69 -2.51 7.97 -1.83
CA PHE A 69 -3.42 8.63 -2.77
C PHE A 69 -4.89 8.36 -2.49
N LEU A 70 -5.22 7.16 -2.04
CA LEU A 70 -6.58 6.84 -1.62
C LEU A 70 -7.01 7.69 -0.42
N ILE A 71 -6.11 7.89 0.55
CA ILE A 71 -6.39 8.79 1.68
C ILE A 71 -6.48 10.25 1.22
N PHE A 72 -5.55 10.70 0.38
CA PHE A 72 -5.46 12.11 -0.03
C PHE A 72 -6.54 12.55 -1.02
N LYS A 73 -6.89 11.68 -1.99
CA LYS A 73 -7.75 12.02 -3.14
C LYS A 73 -8.98 11.09 -3.27
N GLY A 74 -9.10 10.05 -2.46
CA GLY A 74 -10.18 9.07 -2.60
C GLY A 74 -10.11 8.33 -3.94
N ASN A 75 -11.16 8.50 -4.76
CA ASN A 75 -11.27 7.86 -6.07
C ASN A 75 -10.64 8.67 -7.21
N ASP A 76 -10.18 9.90 -6.95
CA ASP A 76 -9.59 10.76 -7.99
C ASP A 76 -8.15 10.32 -8.33
N PHE A 77 -7.80 10.42 -9.61
CA PHE A 77 -6.46 10.10 -10.08
C PHE A 77 -5.45 11.19 -9.69
N PRO A 78 -4.24 10.83 -9.24
CA PRO A 78 -3.19 11.80 -8.99
C PRO A 78 -2.66 12.40 -10.29
N SER A 79 -2.28 13.68 -10.25
CA SER A 79 -1.50 14.31 -11.29
C SER A 79 -0.08 13.76 -11.34
N LYS A 80 0.63 13.96 -12.45
CA LYS A 80 2.04 13.53 -12.61
C LYS A 80 2.97 14.15 -11.55
N ILE A 81 2.69 15.38 -11.14
CA ILE A 81 3.49 16.08 -10.11
C ILE A 81 3.25 15.45 -8.74
N GLU A 82 1.99 15.18 -8.39
CA GLU A 82 1.64 14.49 -7.15
C GLU A 82 2.26 13.08 -7.11
N ASP A 83 2.16 12.31 -8.20
CA ASP A 83 2.77 10.98 -8.32
C ASP A 83 4.28 11.02 -8.08
N MET A 84 4.97 11.97 -8.73
CA MET A 84 6.41 12.18 -8.55
C MET A 84 6.76 12.50 -7.09
N LEU A 85 6.05 13.45 -6.46
CA LEU A 85 6.30 13.89 -5.08
C LEU A 85 6.10 12.75 -4.08
N ILE A 86 4.97 12.06 -4.13
CA ILE A 86 4.68 10.96 -3.20
C ILE A 86 5.63 9.79 -3.43
N ASN A 87 5.91 9.43 -4.70
CA ASN A 87 6.88 8.38 -5.00
C ASN A 87 8.28 8.71 -4.45
N GLN A 88 8.77 9.94 -4.67
CA GLN A 88 10.09 10.36 -4.21
C GLN A 88 10.16 10.38 -2.67
N THR A 89 9.14 10.92 -2.00
CA THR A 89 9.13 10.97 -0.52
C THR A 89 9.10 9.60 0.11
N ILE A 90 8.38 8.62 -0.46
CA ILE A 90 8.41 7.24 0.03
C ILE A 90 9.81 6.65 -0.11
N VAL A 91 10.48 6.82 -1.27
CA VAL A 91 11.83 6.30 -1.48
C VAL A 91 12.81 6.91 -0.47
N GLU A 92 12.82 8.23 -0.37
CA GLU A 92 13.73 8.95 0.53
C GLU A 92 13.45 8.64 2.01
N TYR A 93 12.20 8.37 2.38
CA TYR A 93 11.82 7.97 3.75
C TYR A 93 12.47 6.64 4.16
N TYR A 94 12.40 5.62 3.31
CA TYR A 94 13.03 4.33 3.62
C TYR A 94 14.56 4.37 3.47
N GLU A 95 15.10 5.15 2.52
CA GLU A 95 16.53 5.42 2.45
C GLU A 95 17.02 6.06 3.76
N ALA A 96 16.32 7.06 4.29
CA ALA A 96 16.68 7.71 5.55
C ALA A 96 16.68 6.76 6.76
N TYR A 97 15.82 5.72 6.74
CA TYR A 97 15.76 4.70 7.78
C TYR A 97 16.87 3.63 7.63
N PHE A 98 17.01 3.03 6.44
CA PHE A 98 17.94 1.92 6.21
C PHE A 98 19.38 2.38 5.93
N GLN A 99 19.56 3.60 5.44
CA GLN A 99 20.84 4.22 5.09
C GLN A 99 20.89 5.67 5.58
N PRO A 100 20.99 5.91 6.91
CA PRO A 100 20.96 7.26 7.46
C PRO A 100 22.02 8.18 6.83
N PHE A 101 21.56 9.31 6.29
CA PHE A 101 22.44 10.27 5.63
C PHE A 101 23.41 10.92 6.62
N THR A 102 24.69 10.95 6.23
CA THR A 102 25.75 11.56 7.04
C THR A 102 26.30 12.82 6.38
N LYS A 103 26.84 12.67 5.18
CA LYS A 103 27.37 13.74 4.34
C LYS A 103 27.34 13.34 2.87
N PHE A 104 27.37 14.32 1.98
CA PHE A 104 27.60 14.04 0.57
C PHE A 104 29.06 13.63 0.33
N THR A 105 29.26 12.70 -0.60
CA THR A 105 30.59 12.43 -1.17
C THR A 105 31.01 13.58 -2.08
N GLU A 106 32.31 13.74 -2.31
CA GLU A 106 32.83 14.76 -3.23
C GLU A 106 32.21 14.64 -4.64
N LYS A 107 32.01 13.41 -5.12
CA LYS A 107 31.38 13.15 -6.43
C LYS A 107 29.91 13.59 -6.47
N GLU A 108 29.16 13.39 -5.39
CA GLU A 108 27.75 13.84 -5.29
C GLU A 108 27.66 15.35 -5.19
N ARG A 109 28.54 16.00 -4.42
CA ARG A 109 28.63 17.46 -4.36
C ARG A 109 28.96 18.05 -5.72
N GLU A 110 29.90 17.47 -6.45
CA GLU A 110 30.25 17.92 -7.80
C GLU A 110 29.08 17.78 -8.78
N GLY A 111 28.35 16.65 -8.74
CA GLY A 111 27.15 16.46 -9.54
C GLY A 111 26.04 17.47 -9.23
N LEU A 112 25.77 17.73 -7.94
CA LEU A 112 24.83 18.76 -7.50
C LEU A 112 25.25 20.15 -7.97
N ARG A 113 26.55 20.46 -7.86
CA ARG A 113 27.12 21.74 -8.31
C ARG A 113 26.90 21.96 -9.80
N GLN A 114 27.13 20.94 -10.62
CA GLN A 114 26.86 21.02 -12.07
C GLN A 114 25.38 21.23 -12.36
N LYS A 115 24.47 20.50 -11.69
CA LYS A 115 23.02 20.64 -11.88
C LYS A 115 22.53 22.05 -11.52
N LEU A 116 22.94 22.56 -10.35
CA LEU A 116 22.56 23.90 -9.87
C LEU A 116 23.15 25.01 -10.74
N LEU A 117 24.37 24.83 -11.26
CA LEU A 117 25.00 25.79 -12.16
C LEU A 117 24.26 25.88 -13.51
N VAL A 118 23.81 24.75 -14.06
CA VAL A 118 22.98 24.74 -15.27
C VAL A 118 21.63 25.42 -15.00
N ALA A 119 20.94 25.05 -13.92
CA ALA A 119 19.65 25.66 -13.57
C ALA A 119 19.76 27.18 -13.37
N SER A 120 20.78 27.64 -12.64
CA SER A 120 20.98 29.06 -12.40
C SER A 120 21.35 29.84 -13.67
N LYS A 121 22.01 29.23 -14.67
CA LYS A 121 22.25 29.85 -15.97
C LYS A 121 20.98 29.92 -16.84
N MET A 122 20.06 28.97 -16.70
CA MET A 122 18.79 29.01 -17.44
C MET A 122 17.79 30.03 -16.87
N GLU A 123 17.98 30.44 -15.61
CA GLU A 123 17.15 31.44 -14.90
C GLU A 123 17.76 32.85 -14.88
N GLU A 124 18.89 33.03 -15.58
CA GLU A 124 19.50 34.34 -15.75
C GLU A 124 18.61 35.21 -16.63
N ASP A 125 17.96 36.18 -15.98
CA ASP A 125 17.33 37.31 -16.65
C ASP A 125 18.31 38.49 -16.68
N TYR A 126 18.23 39.33 -17.72
CA TYR A 126 19.17 40.45 -17.92
C TYR A 126 19.25 41.36 -16.67
N ASP A 127 18.12 41.55 -16.00
CA ASP A 127 18.02 42.38 -14.80
C ASP A 127 18.81 41.82 -13.61
N LYS A 128 18.82 40.49 -13.40
CA LYS A 128 19.59 39.86 -12.30
C LYS A 128 21.09 39.95 -12.53
N PHE A 129 21.51 39.83 -13.78
CA PHE A 129 22.90 40.00 -14.20
C PHE A 129 23.34 41.46 -13.98
N SER A 130 22.53 42.43 -14.43
CA SER A 130 22.81 43.86 -14.24
C SER A 130 22.96 44.23 -12.76
N HIS A 131 22.01 43.83 -11.91
CA HIS A 131 22.05 44.11 -10.46
C HIS A 131 23.28 43.48 -9.78
N SER A 132 23.62 42.24 -10.14
CA SER A 132 24.81 41.57 -9.58
C SER A 132 26.11 42.25 -10.02
N MET A 133 26.15 42.78 -11.24
CA MET A 133 27.30 43.53 -11.77
C MET A 133 27.43 44.90 -11.09
N GLU A 134 26.32 45.57 -10.81
CA GLU A 134 26.27 46.82 -10.04
C GLU A 134 26.76 46.60 -8.59
N ASP A 135 26.35 45.51 -7.94
CA ASP A 135 26.83 45.12 -6.61
C ASP A 135 28.34 44.84 -6.58
N ILE A 136 28.87 44.19 -7.62
CA ILE A 136 30.33 43.96 -7.76
C ILE A 136 31.05 45.30 -7.95
N ASP A 137 30.48 46.22 -8.74
CA ASP A 137 31.03 47.55 -8.95
C ASP A 137 30.98 48.41 -7.70
N ALA A 138 29.96 48.26 -6.86
CA ALA A 138 29.90 48.87 -5.55
C ALA A 138 30.99 48.30 -4.62
N GLN A 139 31.17 46.98 -4.56
CA GLN A 139 32.19 46.32 -3.74
C GLN A 139 33.64 46.67 -4.15
N ILE A 140 33.88 46.91 -5.44
CA ILE A 140 35.19 47.38 -5.94
C ILE A 140 35.42 48.85 -5.53
N ARG A 141 34.37 49.67 -5.50
CA ARG A 141 34.46 51.10 -5.11
C ARG A 141 34.49 51.33 -3.61
N GLU A 142 33.97 50.41 -2.81
CA GLU A 142 33.92 50.54 -1.35
C GLU A 142 35.30 50.32 -0.70
N ALA A 143 35.72 51.24 0.17
CA ALA A 143 36.99 51.18 0.89
C ALA A 143 36.99 50.05 1.95
N GLU A 144 38.13 49.42 2.17
CA GLU A 144 38.29 48.29 3.09
C GLU A 144 37.85 48.69 4.51
N ARG A 145 36.77 48.08 5.04
CA ARG A 145 36.61 47.98 6.49
C ARG A 145 37.42 46.77 6.93
N ASP A 146 38.46 47.00 7.72
CA ASP A 146 39.20 45.95 8.43
C ASP A 146 38.25 45.19 9.37
N LYS A 147 37.57 44.18 8.84
CA LYS A 147 36.95 43.12 9.64
C LYS A 147 37.91 41.94 9.66
N GLN A 148 38.78 42.00 10.66
CA GLN A 148 39.52 40.95 11.34
C GLN A 148 39.97 39.72 10.53
N ALA A 149 41.28 39.50 10.62
CA ALA A 149 42.02 38.30 10.25
C ALA A 149 41.64 37.03 11.05
N GLU A 150 40.42 36.92 11.56
CA GLU A 150 39.96 35.73 12.26
C GLU A 150 39.41 34.73 11.23
N SER A 151 40.17 33.64 11.08
CA SER A 151 39.82 32.42 10.35
C SER A 151 40.11 32.38 8.83
N ARG A 152 41.35 32.73 8.42
CA ARG A 152 41.86 32.36 7.09
C ARG A 152 41.95 30.84 6.85
N ALA A 153 41.98 30.03 7.91
CA ALA A 153 42.16 28.58 7.83
C ALA A 153 40.88 27.80 7.45
N LEU A 154 39.70 28.42 7.49
CA LEU A 154 38.40 27.78 7.20
C LEU A 154 37.70 28.33 5.94
N MET A 155 38.35 29.20 5.17
CA MET A 155 37.75 29.79 3.96
C MET A 155 37.73 28.81 2.78
N LEU A 156 36.61 28.77 2.06
CA LEU A 156 36.47 27.98 0.84
C LEU A 156 37.46 28.50 -0.25
N PRO A 157 38.03 27.63 -1.10
CA PRO A 157 38.96 28.05 -2.16
C PRO A 157 38.41 29.13 -3.10
N ALA A 158 37.10 29.09 -3.39
CA ALA A 158 36.42 30.10 -4.21
C ALA A 158 36.29 31.45 -3.50
N GLU A 159 36.10 31.47 -2.17
CA GLU A 159 36.05 32.69 -1.37
C GLU A 159 37.43 33.36 -1.28
N ALA A 160 38.48 32.57 -1.07
CA ALA A 160 39.86 33.06 -1.09
C ALA A 160 40.25 33.67 -2.45
N ARG A 161 39.85 33.02 -3.56
CA ARG A 161 40.08 33.54 -4.93
C ARG A 161 39.29 34.82 -5.18
N ARG A 162 38.03 34.88 -4.75
CA ARG A 162 37.18 36.08 -4.86
C ARG A 162 37.80 37.28 -4.12
N LEU A 163 38.27 37.10 -2.89
CA LEU A 163 38.95 38.15 -2.10
C LEU A 163 40.23 38.66 -2.79
N LYS A 164 41.02 37.77 -3.37
CA LYS A 164 42.22 38.14 -4.14
C LYS A 164 41.87 38.98 -5.37
N LEU A 165 40.86 38.56 -6.14
CA LEU A 165 40.38 39.28 -7.32
C LEU A 165 39.83 40.66 -6.96
N LEU A 166 39.05 40.79 -5.88
CA LEU A 166 38.56 42.10 -5.41
C LEU A 166 39.71 43.06 -5.06
N ARG A 167 40.76 42.57 -4.41
CA ARG A 167 41.97 43.39 -4.11
C ARG A 167 42.69 43.83 -5.38
N GLN A 168 42.84 42.94 -6.35
CA GLN A 168 43.47 43.26 -7.63
C GLN A 168 42.61 44.25 -8.44
N CYS A 169 41.29 44.07 -8.47
CA CYS A 169 40.36 45.03 -9.07
C CYS A 169 40.47 46.42 -8.44
N ARG A 170 40.52 46.52 -7.10
CA ARG A 170 40.68 47.79 -6.38
C ARG A 170 41.99 48.49 -6.74
N SER A 171 43.09 47.75 -6.75
CA SER A 171 44.40 48.30 -7.13
C SER A 171 44.43 48.80 -8.57
N LEU A 172 43.85 48.05 -9.51
CA LEU A 172 43.74 48.46 -10.91
C LEU A 172 42.77 49.62 -11.09
N TYR A 173 41.71 49.69 -10.28
CA TYR A 173 40.74 50.79 -10.32
C TYR A 173 41.36 52.09 -9.82
N ALA A 174 42.18 52.04 -8.76
CA ALA A 174 42.97 53.17 -8.29
C ALA A 174 43.96 53.66 -9.37
N LEU A 175 44.64 52.73 -10.05
CA LEU A 175 45.55 53.05 -11.17
C LEU A 175 44.83 53.67 -12.36
N ALA A 176 43.60 53.23 -12.66
CA ALA A 176 42.78 53.81 -13.72
C ALA A 176 42.30 55.24 -13.39
N GLN A 177 42.14 55.58 -12.11
CA GLN A 177 41.76 56.92 -11.65
C GLN A 177 42.94 57.87 -11.41
N ASP A 178 44.17 57.36 -11.38
CA ASP A 178 45.38 58.18 -11.17
C ASP A 178 45.61 59.17 -12.33
N GLU A 179 45.72 60.46 -12.03
CA GLU A 179 45.96 61.50 -13.03
C GLU A 179 47.32 61.36 -13.72
N ALA A 180 48.30 60.70 -13.08
CA ALA A 180 49.65 60.50 -13.61
C ALA A 180 49.80 59.30 -14.57
N ALA A 181 48.80 58.41 -14.67
CA ALA A 181 48.89 57.21 -15.50
C ALA A 181 48.61 57.49 -16.99
N SER A 182 49.33 56.82 -17.89
CA SER A 182 49.18 57.01 -19.33
C SER A 182 47.84 56.48 -19.84
N LYS A 183 47.36 57.05 -20.96
CA LYS A 183 46.05 56.67 -21.55
C LYS A 183 45.98 55.17 -21.88
N GLY A 184 47.07 54.57 -22.34
CA GLY A 184 47.15 53.13 -22.63
C GLY A 184 47.20 52.24 -21.38
N GLU A 185 47.79 52.70 -20.29
CA GLU A 185 47.77 51.98 -19.00
C GLU A 185 46.37 52.00 -18.37
N LYS A 186 45.66 53.12 -18.49
CA LYS A 186 44.26 53.25 -18.05
C LYS A 186 43.33 52.32 -18.83
N GLU A 187 43.44 52.30 -20.16
CA GLU A 187 42.64 51.40 -21.01
C GLU A 187 42.92 49.92 -20.71
N ARG A 188 44.19 49.55 -20.54
CA ARG A 188 44.58 48.17 -20.19
C ARG A 188 44.11 47.76 -18.80
N ALA A 189 44.18 48.66 -17.81
CA ALA A 189 43.68 48.42 -16.47
C ALA A 189 42.15 48.20 -16.47
N LEU A 190 41.40 49.02 -17.21
CA LEU A 190 39.95 48.88 -17.35
C LEU A 190 39.55 47.55 -18.00
N GLN A 191 40.29 47.10 -19.03
CA GLN A 191 39.99 45.84 -19.69
C GLN A 191 40.29 44.61 -18.81
N ILE A 192 41.34 44.67 -17.99
CA ILE A 192 41.62 43.62 -16.99
C ILE A 192 40.55 43.62 -15.90
N ILE A 193 40.12 44.80 -15.44
CA ILE A 193 39.03 44.93 -14.46
C ILE A 193 37.75 44.29 -15.01
N GLU A 194 37.39 44.52 -16.28
CA GLU A 194 36.18 43.93 -16.88
C GLU A 194 36.23 42.39 -16.90
N ASN A 195 37.39 41.82 -17.23
CA ASN A 195 37.60 40.37 -17.17
C ASN A 195 37.50 39.83 -15.74
N TYR A 196 38.09 40.53 -14.76
CA TYR A 196 37.98 40.15 -13.36
C TYR A 196 36.57 40.33 -12.81
N LYS A 197 35.79 41.30 -13.26
CA LYS A 197 34.36 41.43 -12.88
C LYS A 197 33.55 40.22 -13.35
N LYS A 198 33.78 39.74 -14.58
CA LYS A 198 33.16 38.49 -15.09
C LYS A 198 33.57 37.27 -14.26
N GLU A 199 34.84 37.19 -13.86
CA GLU A 199 35.33 36.10 -12.99
C GLU A 199 34.78 36.20 -11.55
N LEU A 200 34.63 37.41 -11.01
CA LEU A 200 34.01 37.67 -9.71
C LEU A 200 32.54 37.29 -9.69
N TYR A 201 31.82 37.56 -10.77
CA TYR A 201 30.43 37.11 -10.96
C TYR A 201 30.33 35.58 -10.91
N ASN A 202 31.16 34.87 -11.70
CA ASN A 202 31.17 33.41 -11.70
C ASN A 202 31.55 32.82 -10.32
N ASN A 203 32.54 33.40 -9.62
CA ASN A 203 32.90 32.97 -8.28
C ASN A 203 31.79 33.25 -7.24
N SER A 204 31.10 34.38 -7.35
CA SER A 204 29.93 34.71 -6.53
C SER A 204 28.81 33.68 -6.72
N MET A 205 28.53 33.30 -7.97
CA MET A 205 27.57 32.26 -8.31
C MET A 205 27.97 30.90 -7.72
N LEU A 206 29.23 30.50 -7.84
CA LEU A 206 29.76 29.27 -7.25
C LEU A 206 29.64 29.25 -5.72
N ILE A 207 29.93 30.36 -5.03
CA ILE A 207 29.77 30.46 -3.57
C ILE A 207 28.29 30.34 -3.17
N LYS A 208 27.37 30.96 -3.92
CA LYS A 208 25.92 30.81 -3.69
C LYS A 208 25.49 29.35 -3.86
N ILE A 209 25.98 28.68 -4.90
CA ILE A 209 25.70 27.25 -5.15
C ILE A 209 26.26 26.37 -4.01
N ASP A 210 27.50 26.60 -3.57
CA ASP A 210 28.10 25.81 -2.48
C ASP A 210 27.32 26.00 -1.18
N LYS A 211 26.90 27.22 -0.84
CA LYS A 211 26.02 27.49 0.31
C LYS A 211 24.65 26.81 0.19
N GLN A 212 24.11 26.73 -1.03
CA GLN A 212 22.87 25.97 -1.28
C GLN A 212 23.09 24.47 -1.07
N ILE A 213 24.23 23.91 -1.51
CA ILE A 213 24.59 22.51 -1.27
C ILE A 213 24.70 22.24 0.23
N ASP A 214 25.38 23.11 0.98
CA ASP A 214 25.48 22.99 2.44
C ASP A 214 24.11 23.01 3.12
N HIS A 215 23.21 23.89 2.66
CA HIS A 215 21.85 23.95 3.16
C HIS A 215 21.06 22.67 2.87
N ILE A 216 21.18 22.12 1.66
CA ILE A 216 20.55 20.84 1.27
C ILE A 216 21.11 19.69 2.11
N GLU A 217 22.42 19.67 2.34
CA GLU A 217 23.10 18.67 3.15
C GLU A 217 22.61 18.70 4.60
N GLU A 218 22.48 19.90 5.17
CA GLU A 218 21.94 20.07 6.52
C GLU A 218 20.47 19.64 6.62
N GLN A 219 19.64 19.99 5.63
CA GLN A 219 18.25 19.54 5.57
C GLN A 219 18.16 18.02 5.56
N LYS A 220 18.93 17.34 4.69
CA LYS A 220 18.96 15.88 4.63
C LYS A 220 19.45 15.24 5.93
N ARG A 221 20.42 15.85 6.61
CA ARG A 221 20.94 15.34 7.89
C ARG A 221 19.92 15.42 9.03
N ARG A 222 19.01 16.39 8.98
CA ARG A 222 17.93 16.56 9.98
C ARG A 222 16.80 15.55 9.80
N LEU A 223 16.55 15.12 8.56
CA LEU A 223 15.53 14.13 8.20
C LEU A 223 15.95 12.72 8.64
N LYS A 224 15.82 12.43 9.93
CA LYS A 224 16.12 11.12 10.50
C LYS A 224 14.83 10.36 10.80
N VAL A 225 14.73 9.15 10.26
CA VAL A 225 13.62 8.24 10.54
C VAL A 225 14.10 7.21 11.56
N ARG A 226 13.45 7.15 12.72
CA ARG A 226 13.83 6.23 13.83
C ARG A 226 12.98 4.96 13.87
N GLU A 227 11.75 5.05 13.40
CA GLU A 227 10.77 3.98 13.39
C GLU A 227 10.02 4.01 12.06
N LEU A 228 9.45 2.88 11.68
CA LEU A 228 8.67 2.72 10.46
C LEU A 228 7.18 2.64 10.81
N SER A 229 6.45 3.74 10.61
CA SER A 229 5.02 3.86 10.87
C SER A 229 4.38 4.91 9.96
N PHE A 230 3.05 4.98 9.91
CA PHE A 230 2.38 6.10 9.25
C PHE A 230 2.75 7.44 9.90
N ASN A 231 2.85 7.48 11.23
CA ASN A 231 3.21 8.69 11.97
C ASN A 231 4.56 9.27 11.55
N SER A 232 5.60 8.43 11.54
CA SER A 232 6.95 8.85 11.14
C SER A 232 7.02 9.21 9.65
N TYR A 233 6.24 8.55 8.78
CA TYR A 233 6.12 8.95 7.39
C TYR A 233 5.42 10.31 7.24
N TYR A 234 4.33 10.55 7.97
CA TYR A 234 3.60 11.82 7.96
C TYR A 234 4.51 12.98 8.36
N GLU A 235 5.22 12.86 9.48
CA GLU A 235 6.20 13.84 9.95
C GLU A 235 7.29 14.10 8.89
N PHE A 236 7.87 13.03 8.33
CA PHE A 236 8.88 13.13 7.27
C PHE A 236 8.35 13.83 6.02
N ALA A 237 7.14 13.48 5.57
CA ALA A 237 6.52 14.04 4.37
C ALA A 237 6.23 15.54 4.53
N LEU A 238 5.78 15.97 5.72
CA LEU A 238 5.52 17.40 5.99
C LEU A 238 6.78 18.26 5.94
N GLU A 239 7.94 17.72 6.33
CA GLU A 239 9.21 18.42 6.21
C GLU A 239 9.79 18.34 4.78
N ARG A 240 9.69 17.17 4.14
CA ARG A 240 10.37 16.90 2.87
C ARG A 240 9.64 17.43 1.64
N ILE A 241 8.31 17.35 1.59
CA ILE A 241 7.54 17.82 0.43
C ILE A 241 7.79 19.32 0.15
N PRO A 242 7.72 20.24 1.13
CA PRO A 242 8.02 21.65 0.89
C PRO A 242 9.43 21.90 0.35
N GLN A 243 10.42 21.10 0.77
CA GLN A 243 11.79 21.20 0.26
C GLN A 243 11.86 20.82 -1.22
N ILE A 244 11.21 19.71 -1.62
CA ILE A 244 11.17 19.28 -3.03
C ILE A 244 10.42 20.31 -3.87
N VAL A 245 9.28 20.81 -3.37
CA VAL A 245 8.46 21.82 -4.04
C VAL A 245 9.26 23.11 -4.29
N ALA A 246 10.03 23.56 -3.31
CA ALA A 246 10.90 24.74 -3.45
C ALA A 246 12.09 24.48 -4.40
N GLN A 247 12.69 23.30 -4.34
CA GLN A 247 13.84 22.91 -5.17
C GLN A 247 13.46 22.79 -6.66
N GLU A 248 12.32 22.16 -6.95
CA GLU A 248 11.85 21.92 -8.32
C GLU A 248 10.90 23.02 -8.83
N LYS A 249 10.60 24.04 -8.00
CA LYS A 249 9.72 25.18 -8.31
C LYS A 249 8.33 24.81 -8.82
N ILE A 250 7.78 23.74 -8.27
CA ILE A 250 6.45 23.23 -8.57
C ILE A 250 5.42 23.78 -7.56
N GLN A 251 4.13 23.53 -7.81
CA GLN A 251 3.06 23.86 -6.88
C GLN A 251 2.45 22.59 -6.30
N PHE A 252 2.28 22.56 -4.99
CA PHE A 252 1.59 21.49 -4.27
C PHE A 252 0.99 22.05 -2.97
N ASN A 253 -0.29 21.79 -2.73
CA ASN A 253 -0.94 22.26 -1.51
C ASN A 253 -0.65 21.31 -0.33
N ILE A 254 0.48 21.56 0.35
CA ILE A 254 0.88 20.77 1.52
C ILE A 254 -0.11 20.86 2.69
N ARG A 255 -0.87 21.96 2.81
CA ARG A 255 -1.82 22.13 3.92
C ARG A 255 -3.02 21.21 3.76
N ASP A 256 -3.55 21.09 2.54
CA ASP A 256 -4.65 20.17 2.25
C ASP A 256 -4.21 18.72 2.46
N PHE A 257 -3.02 18.37 1.94
CA PHE A 257 -2.42 17.06 2.17
C PHE A 257 -2.27 16.76 3.67
N ALA A 258 -1.70 17.69 4.43
CA ALA A 258 -1.50 17.54 5.86
C ALA A 258 -2.83 17.37 6.61
N ALA A 259 -3.85 18.15 6.26
CA ALA A 259 -5.16 18.14 6.91
C ALA A 259 -5.90 16.82 6.69
N ILE A 260 -5.88 16.29 5.47
CA ILE A 260 -6.56 15.04 5.12
C ILE A 260 -5.88 13.83 5.79
N LEU A 261 -4.55 13.78 5.76
CA LEU A 261 -3.80 12.68 6.38
C LEU A 261 -3.80 12.74 7.91
N LYS A 262 -4.07 13.91 8.51
CA LYS A 262 -4.04 14.13 9.97
C LYS A 262 -4.96 13.18 10.74
N GLN A 263 -6.07 12.74 10.16
CA GLN A 263 -6.99 11.83 10.83
C GLN A 263 -6.38 10.46 11.17
N PHE A 264 -5.31 10.05 10.47
CA PHE A 264 -4.55 8.81 10.72
C PHE A 264 -3.26 9.05 11.52
N TYR A 265 -2.92 10.30 11.79
CA TYR A 265 -1.76 10.69 12.60
C TYR A 265 -2.10 10.65 14.09
N ARG A 266 -1.08 10.67 14.96
CA ARG A 266 -1.24 10.72 16.43
C ARG A 266 -2.29 11.72 16.89
N GLY A 267 -3.30 11.25 17.62
CA GLY A 267 -4.44 12.03 18.10
C GLY A 267 -5.58 12.21 17.10
N GLY A 268 -5.53 11.56 15.93
CA GLY A 268 -6.61 11.52 14.95
C GLY A 268 -7.64 10.42 15.24
N GLU A 269 -8.85 10.54 14.66
CA GLU A 269 -9.95 9.57 14.87
C GLU A 269 -9.61 8.15 14.40
N LEU A 270 -8.71 8.02 13.41
CA LEU A 270 -8.31 6.76 12.78
C LEU A 270 -6.83 6.43 13.03
N GLU A 271 -6.20 6.99 14.07
CA GLU A 271 -4.79 6.80 14.41
C GLU A 271 -4.38 5.32 14.42
N MET A 272 -5.20 4.47 15.03
CA MET A 272 -4.90 3.06 15.22
C MET A 272 -4.88 2.27 13.90
N THR A 273 -5.61 2.72 12.88
CA THR A 273 -5.81 1.97 11.63
C THR A 273 -4.51 1.65 10.90
N LEU A 274 -3.54 2.59 10.89
CA LEU A 274 -2.30 2.52 10.10
C LEU A 274 -1.01 2.47 10.94
N ASN A 275 -1.10 2.37 12.26
CA ASN A 275 0.06 2.42 13.17
C ASN A 275 0.17 1.21 14.10
N SER A 276 -0.63 0.16 13.91
CA SER A 276 -0.68 -0.99 14.83
C SER A 276 0.30 -2.10 14.45
N ASP A 277 0.98 -2.68 15.45
CA ASP A 277 1.95 -3.77 15.27
C ASP A 277 1.33 -5.16 15.04
N LEU A 278 0.03 -5.24 14.78
CA LEU A 278 -0.70 -6.50 14.55
C LEU A 278 -0.15 -7.33 13.37
N ASP A 279 0.57 -6.70 12.44
CA ASP A 279 1.15 -7.31 11.23
C ASP A 279 2.07 -8.51 11.51
N VAL A 280 2.87 -8.45 12.59
CA VAL A 280 3.86 -9.50 12.89
C VAL A 280 3.16 -10.84 13.17
N ASN A 281 1.98 -10.80 13.78
CA ASN A 281 1.21 -12.02 14.02
C ASN A 281 0.54 -12.50 12.72
N LEU A 282 -0.10 -11.60 11.97
CA LEU A 282 -0.86 -11.99 10.77
C LEU A 282 0.02 -12.60 9.67
N PHE A 283 1.26 -12.15 9.50
CA PHE A 283 2.15 -12.74 8.48
C PHE A 283 2.39 -14.24 8.71
N ASP A 284 2.52 -14.69 9.95
CA ASP A 284 2.80 -16.10 10.25
C ASP A 284 1.56 -16.98 10.28
N GLU A 285 0.38 -16.40 10.54
CA GLU A 285 -0.90 -17.12 10.56
C GLU A 285 -1.20 -17.87 9.26
N GLN A 286 -1.59 -19.15 9.38
CA GLN A 286 -1.94 -19.98 8.24
C GLN A 286 -3.34 -19.64 7.70
N PHE A 287 -4.30 -19.32 8.57
CA PHE A 287 -5.67 -19.03 8.16
C PHE A 287 -6.14 -17.71 8.75
N ILE A 288 -6.45 -16.75 7.88
CA ILE A 288 -6.91 -15.42 8.25
C ILE A 288 -8.23 -15.17 7.56
N VAL A 289 -9.22 -14.71 8.31
CA VAL A 289 -10.52 -14.30 7.80
C VAL A 289 -10.76 -12.85 8.18
N PHE A 290 -10.94 -11.99 7.19
CA PHE A 290 -11.32 -10.59 7.34
C PHE A 290 -12.81 -10.44 7.08
N GLU A 291 -13.57 -10.16 8.14
CA GLU A 291 -14.98 -9.77 8.07
C GLU A 291 -15.05 -8.26 7.83
N ILE A 292 -15.65 -7.88 6.70
CA ILE A 292 -15.74 -6.49 6.24
C ILE A 292 -17.19 -5.98 6.09
N ASP A 293 -18.21 -6.76 6.41
CA ASP A 293 -19.62 -6.41 6.25
C ASP A 293 -19.97 -5.12 7.01
N LYS A 294 -19.43 -4.94 8.21
CA LYS A 294 -19.65 -3.74 9.03
C LYS A 294 -19.05 -2.45 8.46
N ILE A 295 -18.05 -2.57 7.58
CA ILE A 295 -17.35 -1.42 6.98
C ILE A 295 -17.61 -1.30 5.48
N LYS A 296 -18.35 -2.22 4.86
CA LYS A 296 -18.53 -2.27 3.40
C LYS A 296 -19.07 -0.98 2.78
N ASP A 297 -19.89 -0.26 3.54
CA ASP A 297 -20.52 0.99 3.13
C ASP A 297 -19.72 2.24 3.58
N ASP A 298 -18.61 2.06 4.32
CA ASP A 298 -17.75 3.16 4.76
C ASP A 298 -16.80 3.58 3.62
N PRO A 299 -16.95 4.79 3.05
CA PRO A 299 -16.19 5.21 1.88
C PRO A 299 -14.70 5.47 2.16
N VAL A 300 -14.29 5.57 3.44
CA VAL A 300 -12.92 5.86 3.84
C VAL A 300 -12.22 4.60 4.34
N LEU A 301 -12.85 3.87 5.27
CA LEU A 301 -12.24 2.70 5.90
C LEU A 301 -12.20 1.49 4.96
N PHE A 302 -13.26 1.27 4.19
CA PHE A 302 -13.36 0.09 3.34
C PHE A 302 -12.18 -0.03 2.36
N PRO A 303 -11.88 1.00 1.56
CA PRO A 303 -10.82 0.89 0.57
C PRO A 303 -9.43 0.71 1.22
N ILE A 304 -9.21 1.30 2.39
CA ILE A 304 -7.99 1.16 3.18
C ILE A 304 -7.83 -0.28 3.69
N VAL A 305 -8.88 -0.85 4.29
CA VAL A 305 -8.84 -2.22 4.81
C VAL A 305 -8.58 -3.22 3.68
N VAL A 306 -9.26 -3.06 2.53
CA VAL A 306 -9.01 -3.88 1.33
C VAL A 306 -7.55 -3.80 0.89
N LEU A 307 -6.98 -2.60 0.83
CA LEU A 307 -5.57 -2.40 0.49
C LEU A 307 -4.67 -3.19 1.45
N ILE A 308 -4.91 -3.11 2.75
CA ILE A 308 -4.04 -3.79 3.70
C ILE A 308 -4.19 -5.32 3.61
N ILE A 309 -5.41 -5.85 3.42
CA ILE A 309 -5.62 -7.28 3.18
C ILE A 309 -4.80 -7.76 1.98
N MET A 310 -4.81 -6.97 0.89
CA MET A 310 -4.03 -7.26 -0.32
C MET A 310 -2.53 -7.24 -0.04
N ASP A 311 -2.03 -6.29 0.74
CA ASP A 311 -0.61 -6.20 1.13
C ASP A 311 -0.16 -7.39 1.98
N VAL A 312 -0.96 -7.79 2.99
CA VAL A 312 -0.70 -9.00 3.79
C VAL A 312 -0.59 -10.23 2.87
N PHE A 313 -1.49 -10.36 1.90
CA PHE A 313 -1.42 -11.47 0.95
C PHE A 313 -0.20 -11.39 0.03
N LEU A 314 0.14 -10.22 -0.50
CA LEU A 314 1.31 -10.02 -1.36
C LEU A 314 2.61 -10.31 -0.62
N GLN A 315 2.74 -9.91 0.65
CA GLN A 315 3.89 -10.25 1.49
C GLN A 315 4.00 -11.77 1.67
N LYS A 316 2.91 -12.45 2.05
CA LYS A 316 2.88 -13.92 2.13
C LYS A 316 3.26 -14.54 0.79
N MET A 317 2.74 -14.00 -0.32
CA MET A 317 3.02 -14.47 -1.67
C MET A 317 4.52 -14.46 -1.98
N ARG A 318 5.20 -13.35 -1.64
CA ARG A 318 6.61 -13.09 -1.95
C ARG A 318 7.59 -13.82 -1.04
N ILE A 319 7.28 -13.89 0.25
CA ILE A 319 8.24 -14.32 1.27
C ILE A 319 8.05 -15.81 1.60
N LYS A 320 6.81 -16.28 1.77
CA LYS A 320 6.57 -17.68 2.14
C LYS A 320 6.81 -18.61 0.95
N LYS A 321 7.39 -19.78 1.21
CA LYS A 321 7.69 -20.80 0.17
C LYS A 321 6.52 -21.78 -0.09
N GLY A 322 5.49 -21.78 0.75
CA GLY A 322 4.31 -22.67 0.66
C GLY A 322 3.30 -22.25 -0.40
N ARG A 323 2.14 -22.93 -0.44
CA ARG A 323 0.98 -22.51 -1.25
C ARG A 323 0.24 -21.40 -0.52
N LYS A 324 -0.30 -20.44 -1.28
CA LYS A 324 -1.04 -19.29 -0.74
C LYS A 324 -2.38 -19.20 -1.45
N ALA A 325 -3.44 -18.81 -0.77
CA ALA A 325 -4.73 -18.56 -1.40
C ALA A 325 -5.33 -17.27 -0.87
N LEU A 326 -5.67 -16.35 -1.78
CA LEU A 326 -6.55 -15.23 -1.49
C LEU A 326 -7.94 -15.59 -1.97
N ILE A 327 -8.92 -15.56 -1.08
CA ILE A 327 -10.32 -15.85 -1.41
C ILE A 327 -11.14 -14.63 -1.05
N ILE A 328 -11.90 -14.11 -2.01
CA ILE A 328 -12.74 -12.93 -1.85
C ILE A 328 -14.20 -13.34 -2.03
N GLU A 329 -15.01 -13.23 -0.99
CA GLU A 329 -16.44 -13.58 -1.00
C GLU A 329 -17.32 -12.34 -0.99
N GLU A 330 -18.15 -12.18 -2.03
CA GLU A 330 -19.13 -11.09 -2.28
C GLU A 330 -18.60 -9.64 -2.21
N ALA A 331 -17.37 -9.43 -1.75
CA ALA A 331 -16.75 -8.12 -1.60
C ALA A 331 -16.08 -7.60 -2.87
N TRP A 332 -16.03 -8.40 -3.94
CA TRP A 332 -15.18 -8.12 -5.09
C TRP A 332 -15.60 -6.83 -5.82
N LYS A 333 -16.90 -6.48 -5.83
CA LYS A 333 -17.41 -5.25 -6.48
C LYS A 333 -16.82 -4.00 -5.84
N ALA A 334 -16.76 -4.01 -4.52
CA ALA A 334 -16.20 -2.93 -3.74
C ALA A 334 -14.66 -2.90 -3.83
N ILE A 335 -14.03 -4.05 -4.05
CA ILE A 335 -12.58 -4.19 -4.23
C ILE A 335 -12.12 -3.75 -5.64
N ALA A 336 -12.98 -3.84 -6.65
CA ALA A 336 -12.67 -3.54 -8.06
C ALA A 336 -12.72 -2.05 -8.43
N SER A 337 -12.42 -1.13 -7.50
CA SER A 337 -12.34 0.30 -7.81
C SER A 337 -11.27 0.57 -8.89
N PRO A 338 -11.39 1.66 -9.68
CA PRO A 338 -10.43 1.96 -10.76
C PRO A 338 -8.97 2.04 -10.29
N THR A 339 -8.74 2.51 -9.07
CA THR A 339 -7.40 2.59 -8.45
C THR A 339 -6.87 1.22 -8.03
N MET A 340 -7.75 0.28 -7.67
CA MET A 340 -7.42 -1.08 -7.21
C MET A 340 -7.40 -2.11 -8.34
N ALA A 341 -8.04 -1.79 -9.45
CA ALA A 341 -8.12 -2.59 -10.67
C ALA A 341 -6.77 -3.13 -11.14
N GLU A 342 -5.77 -2.24 -11.20
CA GLU A 342 -4.42 -2.61 -11.64
C GLU A 342 -3.73 -3.56 -10.65
N TYR A 343 -4.00 -3.43 -9.35
CA TYR A 343 -3.49 -4.36 -8.34
C TYR A 343 -4.10 -5.75 -8.49
N ILE A 344 -5.42 -5.84 -8.67
CA ILE A 344 -6.10 -7.12 -8.86
C ILE A 344 -5.60 -7.77 -10.15
N LYS A 345 -5.48 -7.00 -11.24
CA LYS A 345 -4.94 -7.48 -12.51
C LYS A 345 -3.51 -8.00 -12.36
N TYR A 346 -2.66 -7.27 -11.63
CA TYR A 346 -1.31 -7.71 -11.29
C TYR A 346 -1.31 -9.00 -10.49
N LEU A 347 -2.14 -9.07 -9.44
CA LEU A 347 -2.29 -10.23 -8.57
C LEU A 347 -2.64 -11.47 -9.39
N TYR A 348 -3.71 -11.43 -10.17
CA TYR A 348 -4.17 -12.57 -10.97
C TYR A 348 -3.13 -13.05 -11.99
N LYS A 349 -2.36 -12.13 -12.60
CA LYS A 349 -1.28 -12.49 -13.54
C LYS A 349 -0.06 -13.11 -12.86
N THR A 350 0.18 -12.77 -11.60
CA THR A 350 1.45 -13.05 -10.92
C THR A 350 1.34 -14.18 -9.90
N VAL A 351 0.18 -14.31 -9.23
CA VAL A 351 -0.05 -15.24 -8.12
C VAL A 351 0.32 -16.69 -8.45
N ARG A 352 0.05 -17.14 -9.69
CA ARG A 352 0.42 -18.48 -10.17
C ARG A 352 1.93 -18.75 -10.14
N LYS A 353 2.76 -17.74 -10.38
CA LYS A 353 4.24 -17.86 -10.35
C LYS A 353 4.77 -18.14 -8.95
N PHE A 354 3.99 -17.82 -7.92
CA PHE A 354 4.35 -17.97 -6.50
C PHE A 354 3.61 -19.12 -5.81
N HIS A 355 3.14 -20.11 -6.59
CA HIS A 355 2.30 -21.21 -6.09
C HIS A 355 1.04 -20.72 -5.34
N GLY A 356 0.53 -19.56 -5.75
CA GLY A 356 -0.63 -18.95 -5.17
C GLY A 356 -1.92 -19.23 -5.95
N ILE A 357 -3.04 -19.00 -5.28
CA ILE A 357 -4.41 -19.08 -5.81
C ILE A 357 -5.07 -17.72 -5.51
N ALA A 358 -5.74 -17.14 -6.50
CA ALA A 358 -6.68 -16.04 -6.30
C ALA A 358 -8.06 -16.54 -6.70
N GLY A 359 -9.00 -16.55 -5.76
CA GLY A 359 -10.36 -17.03 -5.94
C GLY A 359 -11.38 -15.95 -5.59
N VAL A 360 -12.45 -15.87 -6.38
CA VAL A 360 -13.62 -15.04 -6.09
C VAL A 360 -14.84 -15.93 -5.99
N VAL A 361 -15.68 -15.63 -5.00
CA VAL A 361 -16.98 -16.26 -4.78
C VAL A 361 -18.03 -15.15 -4.86
N THR A 362 -19.04 -15.36 -5.70
CA THR A 362 -20.14 -14.42 -5.91
C THR A 362 -21.43 -15.19 -6.18
N GLN A 363 -22.55 -14.67 -5.68
CA GLN A 363 -23.89 -15.12 -6.02
C GLN A 363 -24.45 -14.36 -7.22
N GLU A 364 -24.05 -13.09 -7.36
CA GLU A 364 -24.50 -12.22 -8.44
C GLU A 364 -23.44 -12.19 -9.55
N LEU A 365 -23.70 -12.92 -10.64
CA LEU A 365 -22.80 -12.95 -11.78
C LEU A 365 -22.82 -11.62 -12.56
N ASN A 366 -23.97 -10.94 -12.61
CA ASN A 366 -24.10 -9.66 -13.31
C ASN A 366 -23.13 -8.61 -12.78
N ASP A 367 -22.96 -8.54 -11.45
CA ASP A 367 -22.01 -7.62 -10.87
C ASP A 367 -20.60 -7.88 -11.48
N VAL A 368 -20.15 -9.15 -11.56
CA VAL A 368 -18.81 -9.51 -12.09
C VAL A 368 -18.67 -9.15 -13.58
N ILE A 369 -19.78 -9.27 -14.32
CA ILE A 369 -19.85 -9.02 -15.76
C ILE A 369 -19.76 -7.53 -16.08
N ASP A 370 -20.44 -6.70 -15.28
CA ASP A 370 -20.60 -5.26 -15.55
C ASP A 370 -19.29 -4.48 -15.30
N SER A 371 -18.29 -5.09 -14.65
CA SER A 371 -16.96 -4.52 -14.46
C SER A 371 -15.98 -5.01 -15.55
N PRO A 372 -15.55 -4.13 -16.49
CA PRO A 372 -14.58 -4.49 -17.53
C PRO A 372 -13.26 -5.02 -16.96
N ILE A 373 -12.83 -4.42 -15.85
CA ILE A 373 -11.62 -4.79 -15.11
C ILE A 373 -11.70 -6.24 -14.63
N VAL A 374 -12.84 -6.61 -14.04
CA VAL A 374 -13.05 -7.93 -13.43
C VAL A 374 -13.19 -9.00 -14.51
N LYS A 375 -13.91 -8.69 -15.58
CA LYS A 375 -14.01 -9.57 -16.75
C LYS A 375 -12.62 -9.91 -17.32
N GLU A 376 -11.76 -8.91 -17.49
CA GLU A 376 -10.40 -9.11 -18.01
C GLU A 376 -9.46 -9.80 -17.01
N ALA A 377 -9.50 -9.40 -15.74
CA ALA A 377 -8.54 -9.85 -14.74
C ALA A 377 -8.91 -11.22 -14.17
N ILE A 378 -10.19 -11.50 -13.98
CA ILE A 378 -10.66 -12.68 -13.23
C ILE A 378 -11.13 -13.76 -14.20
N ILE A 379 -12.12 -13.47 -15.05
CA ILE A 379 -12.73 -14.52 -15.89
C ILE A 379 -11.73 -15.08 -16.91
N ASN A 380 -11.00 -14.21 -17.60
CA ASN A 380 -10.03 -14.62 -18.62
C ASN A 380 -8.79 -15.33 -18.05
N ASN A 381 -8.40 -15.07 -16.80
CA ASN A 381 -7.22 -15.70 -16.19
C ASN A 381 -7.58 -16.89 -15.27
N SER A 382 -8.87 -17.20 -15.10
CA SER A 382 -9.33 -18.31 -14.24
C SER A 382 -9.47 -19.60 -15.02
N ASP A 383 -8.45 -20.46 -14.88
CA ASP A 383 -8.44 -21.83 -15.42
C ASP A 383 -9.44 -22.74 -14.71
N VAL A 384 -9.79 -22.44 -13.45
CA VAL A 384 -10.71 -23.23 -12.63
C VAL A 384 -12.02 -22.47 -12.45
N LYS A 385 -13.14 -23.12 -12.75
CA LYS A 385 -14.48 -22.56 -12.55
C LYS A 385 -15.31 -23.56 -11.77
N ILE A 386 -16.01 -23.08 -10.74
CA ILE A 386 -16.87 -23.90 -9.88
C ILE A 386 -18.25 -23.26 -9.93
N LEU A 387 -19.24 -23.99 -10.46
CA LEU A 387 -20.61 -23.50 -10.59
C LEU A 387 -21.56 -24.44 -9.83
N LEU A 388 -22.36 -23.85 -8.95
CA LEU A 388 -23.50 -24.54 -8.32
C LEU A 388 -24.72 -24.44 -9.22
N ASP A 389 -25.89 -24.85 -8.71
CA ASP A 389 -27.15 -24.80 -9.45
C ASP A 389 -27.45 -23.42 -10.07
N GLN A 390 -27.54 -23.38 -11.40
CA GLN A 390 -27.79 -22.17 -12.18
C GLN A 390 -29.23 -22.08 -12.72
N THR A 391 -30.17 -22.89 -12.21
CA THR A 391 -31.54 -22.97 -12.73
C THR A 391 -32.27 -21.61 -12.76
N LYS A 392 -31.95 -20.72 -11.81
CA LYS A 392 -32.50 -19.35 -11.73
C LYS A 392 -32.14 -18.46 -12.92
N PHE A 393 -31.07 -18.79 -13.65
CA PHE A 393 -30.56 -17.98 -14.76
C PHE A 393 -30.87 -18.58 -16.13
N LYS A 394 -31.74 -19.59 -16.23
CA LYS A 394 -32.07 -20.29 -17.49
C LYS A 394 -32.34 -19.33 -18.65
N ASP A 395 -33.14 -18.29 -18.41
CA ASP A 395 -33.58 -17.35 -19.46
C ASP A 395 -32.46 -16.44 -19.99
N ARG A 396 -31.39 -16.23 -19.20
CA ARG A 396 -30.23 -15.38 -19.56
C ARG A 396 -28.92 -16.17 -19.65
N TYR A 397 -29.01 -17.50 -19.67
CA TYR A 397 -27.83 -18.35 -19.54
C TYR A 397 -26.92 -18.31 -20.78
N GLU A 398 -27.44 -17.88 -21.92
CA GLU A 398 -26.64 -17.69 -23.14
C GLU A 398 -25.58 -16.61 -22.96
N ASP A 399 -25.96 -15.45 -22.41
CA ASP A 399 -25.03 -14.35 -22.12
C ASP A 399 -23.97 -14.80 -21.12
N ILE A 400 -24.42 -15.49 -20.06
CA ILE A 400 -23.55 -16.03 -19.00
C ILE A 400 -22.54 -17.02 -19.57
N ALA A 401 -23.00 -17.97 -20.40
CA ALA A 401 -22.15 -18.97 -21.01
C ALA A 401 -21.13 -18.35 -21.97
N ALA A 402 -21.53 -17.33 -22.75
CA ALA A 402 -20.62 -16.61 -23.64
C ALA A 402 -19.51 -15.90 -22.86
N ILE A 403 -19.85 -15.26 -21.73
CA ILE A 403 -18.88 -14.53 -20.91
C ILE A 403 -17.92 -15.48 -20.19
N LEU A 404 -18.42 -16.59 -19.66
CA LEU A 404 -17.61 -17.61 -18.99
C LEU A 404 -16.83 -18.51 -19.97
N GLY A 405 -17.05 -18.36 -21.29
CA GLY A 405 -16.40 -19.16 -22.32
C GLY A 405 -16.80 -20.64 -22.27
N LEU A 406 -18.06 -20.93 -21.92
CA LEU A 406 -18.56 -22.30 -21.75
C LEU A 406 -18.94 -22.93 -23.10
N THR A 407 -18.52 -24.18 -23.29
CA THR A 407 -18.93 -24.97 -24.46
C THR A 407 -20.38 -25.48 -24.33
N PRO A 408 -21.06 -25.83 -25.44
CA PRO A 408 -22.39 -26.43 -25.38
C PRO A 408 -22.46 -27.68 -24.48
N ILE A 409 -21.41 -28.51 -24.47
CA ILE A 409 -21.30 -29.71 -23.62
C ILE A 409 -21.26 -29.29 -22.13
N GLN A 410 -20.44 -28.30 -21.80
CA GLN A 410 -20.33 -27.77 -20.44
C GLN A 410 -21.65 -27.18 -19.94
N ARG A 411 -22.37 -26.47 -20.82
CA ARG A 411 -23.71 -25.95 -20.51
C ARG A 411 -24.67 -27.08 -20.17
N GLN A 412 -24.68 -28.17 -20.95
CA GLN A 412 -25.52 -29.33 -20.68
C GLN A 412 -25.18 -29.97 -19.33
N GLN A 413 -23.89 -30.18 -19.02
CA GLN A 413 -23.45 -30.70 -17.72
C GLN A 413 -23.97 -29.83 -16.56
N ILE A 414 -23.86 -28.51 -16.65
CA ILE A 414 -24.28 -27.62 -15.55
C ILE A 414 -25.80 -27.73 -15.30
N PHE A 415 -26.60 -27.95 -16.34
CA PHE A 415 -28.05 -28.14 -16.18
C PHE A 415 -28.45 -29.54 -15.70
N THR A 416 -27.53 -30.49 -15.58
CA THR A 416 -27.81 -31.78 -14.92
C THR A 416 -27.63 -31.72 -13.41
N ILE A 417 -27.08 -30.63 -12.86
CA ILE A 417 -26.95 -30.43 -11.41
C ILE A 417 -28.34 -30.54 -10.77
N ASN A 418 -28.44 -31.37 -9.72
CA ASN A 418 -29.64 -31.70 -8.96
C ASN A 418 -30.76 -32.38 -9.78
N ALA A 419 -30.49 -32.85 -11.00
CA ALA A 419 -31.51 -33.52 -11.83
C ALA A 419 -31.76 -34.98 -11.42
N LEU A 420 -30.80 -35.61 -10.73
CA LEU A 420 -30.90 -37.00 -10.28
C LEU A 420 -31.42 -37.09 -8.84
N ASN A 421 -32.20 -38.13 -8.55
CA ASN A 421 -32.63 -38.44 -7.18
C ASN A 421 -31.58 -39.32 -6.48
N ASN A 422 -30.51 -38.71 -5.99
CA ASN A 422 -29.34 -39.39 -5.39
C ASN A 422 -29.05 -38.95 -3.96
N ARG A 423 -30.06 -38.42 -3.26
CA ARG A 423 -29.91 -37.86 -1.90
C ARG A 423 -30.30 -38.82 -0.77
N GLU A 424 -30.92 -39.94 -1.11
CA GLU A 424 -31.39 -40.91 -0.12
C GLU A 424 -30.21 -41.62 0.58
N GLY A 425 -30.27 -41.71 1.91
CA GLY A 425 -29.26 -42.39 2.73
C GLY A 425 -27.90 -41.68 2.83
N ARG A 426 -27.76 -40.47 2.27
CA ARG A 426 -26.52 -39.69 2.31
C ARG A 426 -26.56 -38.66 3.44
N SER A 427 -25.37 -38.24 3.89
CA SER A 427 -25.25 -37.05 4.72
C SER A 427 -25.53 -35.79 3.88
N TYR A 428 -25.17 -34.60 4.37
CA TYR A 428 -25.36 -33.36 3.61
C TYR A 428 -24.66 -33.46 2.25
N PHE A 429 -25.46 -33.55 1.18
CA PHE A 429 -25.02 -33.81 -0.18
C PHE A 429 -25.41 -32.66 -1.11
N LYS A 430 -24.44 -32.16 -1.87
CA LYS A 430 -24.64 -31.13 -2.90
C LYS A 430 -23.92 -31.53 -4.18
N GLU A 431 -24.51 -31.20 -5.31
CA GLU A 431 -23.84 -31.33 -6.60
C GLU A 431 -23.23 -30.00 -7.03
N VAL A 432 -22.06 -30.10 -7.67
CA VAL A 432 -21.29 -28.95 -8.14
C VAL A 432 -20.63 -29.29 -9.47
N TRP A 433 -20.68 -28.39 -10.42
CA TRP A 433 -19.90 -28.52 -11.64
C TRP A 433 -18.54 -27.88 -11.44
N ILE A 434 -17.47 -28.61 -11.79
CA ILE A 434 -16.09 -28.13 -11.67
C ILE A 434 -15.43 -28.26 -13.03
N CYS A 435 -14.86 -27.16 -13.51
CA CYS A 435 -14.01 -27.11 -14.70
C CYS A 435 -12.57 -26.79 -14.31
N ARG A 436 -11.62 -27.49 -14.93
CA ARG A 436 -10.18 -27.35 -14.76
C ARG A 436 -9.53 -27.35 -16.15
N GLY A 437 -9.35 -26.16 -16.71
CA GLY A 437 -8.87 -25.99 -18.08
C GLY A 437 -9.88 -26.56 -19.08
N GLN A 438 -9.54 -27.66 -19.73
CA GLN A 438 -10.41 -28.31 -20.72
C GLN A 438 -11.31 -29.42 -20.13
N TYR A 439 -11.01 -29.88 -18.92
CA TYR A 439 -11.76 -30.97 -18.28
C TYR A 439 -12.85 -30.40 -17.39
N SER A 440 -14.07 -30.91 -17.52
CA SER A 440 -15.19 -30.50 -16.68
C SER A 440 -16.16 -31.64 -16.44
N ASP A 441 -16.72 -31.70 -15.24
CA ASP A 441 -17.77 -32.66 -14.89
C ASP A 441 -18.62 -32.18 -13.71
N VAL A 442 -19.73 -32.87 -13.46
CA VAL A 442 -20.57 -32.69 -12.27
C VAL A 442 -20.14 -33.66 -11.19
N TYR A 443 -19.82 -33.12 -10.02
CA TYR A 443 -19.34 -33.87 -8.86
C TYR A 443 -20.35 -33.77 -7.73
N GLY A 444 -20.52 -34.87 -7.00
CA GLY A 444 -21.21 -34.89 -5.72
C GLY A 444 -20.23 -34.58 -4.58
N VAL A 445 -20.57 -33.61 -3.74
CA VAL A 445 -19.85 -33.27 -2.52
C VAL A 445 -20.65 -33.78 -1.34
N GLU A 446 -20.06 -34.71 -0.60
CA GLU A 446 -20.61 -35.31 0.61
C GLU A 446 -19.61 -35.08 1.76
N GLU A 447 -20.10 -34.54 2.87
CA GLU A 447 -19.28 -34.22 4.04
C GLU A 447 -19.79 -34.99 5.27
N ALA A 448 -18.91 -35.26 6.22
CA ALA A 448 -19.29 -35.90 7.47
C ALA A 448 -20.33 -35.02 8.22
N PRO A 449 -21.32 -35.60 8.92
CA PRO A 449 -22.34 -34.84 9.65
C PRO A 449 -21.76 -33.79 10.62
N GLU A 450 -20.63 -34.10 11.25
CA GLU A 450 -19.92 -33.20 12.15
C GLU A 450 -19.46 -31.91 11.43
N CYS A 451 -19.11 -32.00 10.14
CA CYS A 451 -18.67 -30.85 9.35
C CYS A 451 -19.81 -29.85 9.11
N TYR A 452 -21.08 -30.28 9.12
CA TYR A 452 -22.22 -29.39 8.94
C TYR A 452 -22.24 -28.28 10.01
N TRP A 453 -22.01 -28.66 11.28
CA TRP A 453 -21.97 -27.71 12.39
C TRP A 453 -20.82 -26.69 12.28
N ALA A 454 -19.71 -27.06 11.64
CA ALA A 454 -18.61 -26.13 11.39
C ALA A 454 -18.93 -25.10 10.29
N TYR A 455 -19.85 -25.43 9.37
CA TYR A 455 -20.15 -24.63 8.17
C TYR A 455 -21.48 -23.89 8.23
N THR A 456 -22.32 -24.18 9.22
CA THR A 456 -23.66 -23.60 9.27
C THR A 456 -23.62 -22.07 9.40
N THR A 457 -24.38 -21.41 8.54
CA THR A 457 -24.62 -19.97 8.57
C THR A 457 -25.92 -19.62 9.32
N GLU A 458 -26.73 -20.61 9.66
CA GLU A 458 -28.02 -20.42 10.34
C GLU A 458 -27.81 -19.92 11.76
N ARG A 459 -28.30 -18.71 12.06
CA ARG A 459 -28.11 -18.06 13.36
C ARG A 459 -28.55 -18.92 14.54
N THR A 460 -29.69 -19.60 14.39
CA THR A 460 -30.23 -20.49 15.44
C THR A 460 -29.26 -21.64 15.74
N GLU A 461 -28.64 -22.20 14.72
CA GLU A 461 -27.68 -23.30 14.85
C GLU A 461 -26.36 -22.81 15.45
N LYS A 462 -25.88 -21.62 15.04
CA LYS A 462 -24.72 -20.96 15.63
C LYS A 462 -24.90 -20.67 17.12
N GLU A 463 -26.06 -20.15 17.54
CA GLU A 463 -26.37 -19.86 18.94
C GLU A 463 -26.36 -21.15 19.78
N ALA A 464 -26.90 -22.25 19.25
CA ALA A 464 -26.85 -23.56 19.92
C ALA A 464 -25.42 -24.08 20.06
N LEU A 465 -24.62 -23.99 18.99
CA LEU A 465 -23.22 -24.41 19.01
C LEU A 465 -22.39 -23.59 20.01
N LYS A 466 -22.67 -22.29 20.17
CA LYS A 466 -22.02 -21.42 21.17
C LYS A 466 -22.24 -21.90 22.60
N LEU A 467 -23.41 -22.48 22.92
CA LEU A 467 -23.68 -23.07 24.23
C LEU A 467 -22.81 -24.32 24.48
N TYR A 468 -22.64 -25.16 23.46
CA TYR A 468 -21.74 -26.33 23.54
C TYR A 468 -20.27 -25.88 23.64
N LEU A 469 -19.87 -24.86 22.89
CA LEU A 469 -18.52 -24.30 22.96
C LEU A 469 -18.21 -23.73 24.35
N ALA A 470 -19.15 -23.01 24.96
CA ALA A 470 -19.00 -22.49 26.32
C ALA A 470 -18.87 -23.61 27.37
N HIS A 471 -19.52 -24.75 27.15
CA HIS A 471 -19.48 -25.88 28.09
C HIS A 471 -18.23 -26.75 27.94
N TYR A 472 -17.85 -27.09 26.70
CA TYR A 472 -16.76 -28.03 26.41
C TYR A 472 -15.42 -27.34 26.14
N GLY A 473 -15.40 -26.03 25.88
CA GLY A 473 -14.19 -25.21 25.77
C GLY A 473 -13.54 -25.17 24.39
N THR A 474 -13.58 -26.25 23.61
CA THR A 474 -13.03 -26.26 22.24
C THR A 474 -14.11 -26.45 21.16
N MET A 475 -13.89 -25.87 19.97
CA MET A 475 -14.81 -26.01 18.84
C MET A 475 -14.98 -27.46 18.40
N GLN A 476 -13.89 -28.24 18.43
CA GLN A 476 -13.93 -29.65 18.04
C GLN A 476 -14.77 -30.48 19.02
N GLU A 477 -14.61 -30.29 20.33
CA GLU A 477 -15.43 -30.98 21.33
C GLU A 477 -16.89 -30.53 21.26
N ALA A 478 -17.15 -29.23 21.07
CA ALA A 478 -18.50 -28.70 20.91
C ALA A 478 -19.24 -29.37 19.73
N ILE A 479 -18.60 -29.45 18.57
CA ILE A 479 -19.14 -30.11 17.37
C ILE A 479 -19.37 -31.62 17.62
N THR A 480 -18.41 -32.29 18.27
CA THR A 480 -18.50 -33.74 18.55
C THR A 480 -19.70 -34.03 19.46
N HIS A 481 -19.88 -33.23 20.51
CA HIS A 481 -20.95 -33.43 21.49
C HIS A 481 -22.32 -33.01 20.97
N ILE A 482 -22.44 -31.87 20.27
CA ILE A 482 -23.74 -31.42 19.72
C ILE A 482 -24.26 -32.41 18.67
N GLU A 483 -23.37 -33.00 17.87
CA GLU A 483 -23.75 -34.00 16.88
C GLU A 483 -24.11 -35.34 17.51
N ALA A 484 -23.39 -35.76 18.55
CA ALA A 484 -23.77 -36.94 19.34
C ALA A 484 -25.14 -36.75 20.00
N ASP A 485 -25.43 -35.58 20.54
CA ASP A 485 -26.69 -35.25 21.20
C ASP A 485 -27.85 -35.18 20.20
N ARG A 486 -27.63 -34.59 19.02
CA ARG A 486 -28.58 -34.62 17.90
C ARG A 486 -28.93 -36.05 17.49
N LYS A 487 -27.91 -36.92 17.36
CA LYS A 487 -28.12 -38.35 17.04
C LYS A 487 -28.94 -39.05 18.14
N ARG A 488 -28.73 -38.71 19.42
CA ARG A 488 -29.49 -39.27 20.56
C ARG A 488 -30.92 -38.76 20.65
N ASP A 489 -31.17 -37.50 20.31
CA ASP A 489 -32.52 -36.90 20.24
C ASP A 489 -33.38 -37.51 19.11
N GLY A 490 -32.77 -38.25 18.18
CA GLY A 490 -33.47 -38.86 17.05
C GLY A 490 -33.91 -37.86 15.97
N GLY A 491 -33.51 -36.59 16.10
CA GLY A 491 -33.85 -35.53 15.16
C GLY A 491 -33.00 -35.60 13.89
N HIS A 492 -33.62 -35.89 12.75
CA HIS A 492 -32.92 -35.90 11.45
C HIS A 492 -32.50 -34.49 10.99
N LYS A 493 -33.13 -33.43 11.51
CA LYS A 493 -32.87 -32.04 11.08
C LYS A 493 -32.08 -31.25 12.13
N TYR A 494 -30.97 -30.66 11.69
CA TYR A 494 -30.08 -29.84 12.50
C TYR A 494 -30.80 -28.65 13.17
N LEU A 495 -31.56 -27.88 12.39
CA LEU A 495 -32.29 -26.70 12.87
C LEU A 495 -33.31 -27.02 13.98
N GLU A 496 -34.01 -28.14 13.88
CA GLU A 496 -35.01 -28.55 14.89
C GLU A 496 -34.33 -28.86 16.23
N PHE A 497 -33.20 -29.57 16.19
CA PHE A 497 -32.40 -29.84 17.38
C PHE A 497 -31.80 -28.56 17.98
N ALA A 498 -31.24 -27.68 17.14
CA ALA A 498 -30.71 -26.39 17.60
C ALA A 498 -31.77 -25.54 18.32
N ARG A 499 -33.02 -25.53 17.82
CA ARG A 499 -34.14 -24.84 18.50
C ARG A 499 -34.40 -25.41 19.90
N LYS A 500 -34.34 -26.72 20.08
CA LYS A 500 -34.49 -27.34 21.41
C LYS A 500 -33.35 -26.93 22.35
N VAL A 501 -32.10 -26.98 21.88
CA VAL A 501 -30.93 -26.52 22.65
C VAL A 501 -31.12 -25.08 23.11
N ASN A 502 -31.52 -24.20 22.18
CA ASN A 502 -31.74 -22.78 22.49
C ASN A 502 -32.92 -22.54 23.43
N GLN A 503 -33.97 -23.36 23.40
CA GLN A 503 -35.07 -23.26 24.37
C GLN A 503 -34.61 -23.59 25.79
N HIS A 504 -33.74 -24.60 25.94
CA HIS A 504 -33.19 -25.00 27.24
C HIS A 504 -32.01 -24.14 27.70
N GLN A 505 -31.39 -23.36 26.81
CA GLN A 505 -30.20 -22.53 27.08
C GLN A 505 -29.01 -23.32 27.70
N LYS A 506 -28.99 -24.64 27.49
CA LYS A 506 -27.99 -25.58 28.03
C LYS A 506 -27.79 -26.75 27.06
N VAL A 507 -26.64 -27.42 27.16
CA VAL A 507 -26.35 -28.67 26.43
C VAL A 507 -27.34 -29.78 26.81
N MET A 508 -27.59 -30.74 25.91
CA MET A 508 -28.66 -31.75 26.08
C MET A 508 -28.47 -32.61 27.33
N SER A 509 -27.22 -32.91 27.70
CA SER A 509 -26.89 -33.63 28.92
C SER A 509 -27.41 -32.96 30.21
N LEU A 510 -27.78 -31.68 30.16
CA LEU A 510 -28.26 -30.89 31.30
C LEU A 510 -29.75 -30.55 31.24
N TRP A 511 -30.51 -31.06 30.25
CA TRP A 511 -31.94 -30.75 30.11
C TRP A 511 -32.81 -31.32 31.24
N SER A 512 -32.32 -32.36 31.92
CA SER A 512 -33.02 -33.06 33.01
C SER A 512 -32.60 -32.59 34.41
N SER A 513 -31.87 -31.47 34.52
CA SER A 513 -31.30 -30.94 35.77
C SER A 513 -31.73 -29.52 36.09
#